data_AF-A0A2K3JPL6-F1
#
_entry.id   AF-A0A2K3JPL6-F1
#
_cell.length_a   1.000
_cell.length_b   1.000
_cell.length_c   1.000
_cell.angle_alpha   90.00
_cell.angle_beta   90.00
_cell.angle_gamma   90.00
#
_symmetry.space_group_name_H-M   'P 1'
#
loop_
_entity.id
_entity.type
_entity.pdbx_description
1 polymer ?
#
loop_
_entity_poly.entity_id
_entity_poly.type
_entity_poly.pdbx_seq_one_letter_code
_entity_poly.pdbx_strand_id
1 'polypeptide(L)' 'SLGPKLYHLEIALGHFKKWKIPESLPFLKSYFKDIFSRESFINTRAQPEDVIEGWGPKVEG' A
#
# COMPACT_ATOMS: atom_id res chain seq x y z
N SER A 1 5.09 -12.68 -1.03
CA SER A 1 4.43 -11.98 -2.16
C SER A 1 4.82 -10.50 -2.16
N LEU A 2 4.75 -9.83 -3.33
CA LEU A 2 5.12 -8.41 -3.48
C LEU A 2 3.89 -7.46 -3.40
N GLY A 3 2.80 -7.76 -4.11
CA GLY A 3 1.58 -6.92 -4.13
C GLY A 3 1.08 -6.49 -2.73
N PRO A 4 0.86 -7.42 -1.79
CA PRO A 4 0.45 -7.06 -0.42
C PRO A 4 1.44 -6.13 0.29
N LYS A 5 2.75 -6.32 0.10
CA LYS A 5 3.76 -5.44 0.72
C LYS A 5 3.71 -4.02 0.17
N LEU A 6 3.52 -3.88 -1.15
CA LEU A 6 3.39 -2.57 -1.79
C LEU A 6 2.10 -1.86 -1.35
N TYR A 7 1.01 -2.60 -1.17
CA TYR A 7 -0.24 -2.05 -0.66
C TYR A 7 -0.12 -1.56 0.79
N HIS A 8 0.49 -2.36 1.66
CA HIS A 8 0.78 -1.92 3.03
C HIS A 8 1.69 -0.70 3.05
N LEU A 9 2.67 -0.63 2.15
CA LEU A 9 3.56 0.52 2.01
C LEU A 9 2.80 1.79 1.61
N GLU A 10 1.93 1.73 0.59
CA GLU A 10 1.14 2.89 0.14
C GLU A 10 0.22 3.41 1.24
N ILE A 11 -0.56 2.53 1.87
CA ILE A 11 -1.55 2.91 2.88
C ILE A 11 -0.88 3.41 4.16
N ALA A 12 0.05 2.64 4.72
CA ALA A 12 0.66 2.99 6.00
C ALA A 12 1.53 4.25 5.88
N LEU A 13 2.41 4.34 4.89
CA LEU A 13 3.27 5.51 4.74
C LEU A 13 2.49 6.75 4.28
N GLY A 14 1.43 6.58 3.49
CA GLY A 14 0.51 7.66 3.14
C GLY A 14 -0.18 8.23 4.38
N HIS A 15 -0.66 7.36 5.27
CA HIS A 15 -1.32 7.77 6.51
C HIS A 15 -0.35 8.44 7.50
N PHE A 16 0.69 7.72 7.92
CA PHE A 16 1.57 8.10 9.03
C PHE A 16 2.68 9.07 8.65
N LYS A 17 3.11 9.09 7.37
CA LYS A 17 4.28 9.86 6.92
C LYS A 17 3.99 10.81 5.77
N LYS A 18 2.73 10.89 5.31
CA LYS A 18 2.30 11.69 4.15
C LYS A 18 3.13 11.40 2.89
N TRP A 19 3.66 10.18 2.80
CA TRP A 19 4.49 9.74 1.69
C TRP A 19 3.63 9.32 0.50
N LYS A 20 4.16 9.49 -0.70
CA LYS A 20 3.56 9.03 -1.96
C LYS A 20 4.63 8.47 -2.88
N ILE A 21 4.23 7.64 -3.84
CA ILE A 21 5.11 7.14 -4.89
C ILE A 21 5.72 8.35 -5.63
N PRO A 22 7.06 8.46 -5.72
CA PRO A 22 7.70 9.54 -6.47
C PRO A 22 7.32 9.51 -7.95
N GLU A 23 7.02 10.67 -8.52
CA GLU A 23 6.70 10.79 -9.96
C GLU A 23 7.91 10.43 -10.85
N SER A 24 9.13 10.49 -10.33
CA SER A 24 10.36 10.07 -11.02
C SER A 24 10.46 8.56 -11.22
N LEU A 25 9.53 7.76 -10.68
CA LEU A 25 9.49 6.30 -10.81
C LEU A 25 8.24 5.83 -11.61
N PRO A 26 8.12 6.17 -12.90
CA PRO A 26 6.90 5.94 -13.68
C PRO A 26 6.54 4.45 -13.81
N PHE A 27 7.54 3.57 -13.98
CA PHE A 27 7.30 2.13 -14.08
C PHE A 27 6.80 1.52 -12.77
N LEU A 28 7.25 2.06 -11.62
CA LEU A 28 6.74 1.63 -10.32
C LEU A 28 5.28 2.04 -10.14
N LYS A 29 4.94 3.27 -10.52
CA LYS A 29 3.56 3.79 -10.47
C LYS A 29 2.62 2.96 -11.35
N SER A 30 3.04 2.62 -12.57
CA SER A 30 2.28 1.70 -13.45
C SER A 30 2.14 0.31 -12.83
N TYR A 31 3.22 -0.24 -12.26
CA TYR A 31 3.17 -1.55 -11.62
C TYR A 31 2.20 -1.61 -10.42
N PHE A 32 2.13 -0.57 -9.60
CA PHE A 32 1.14 -0.46 -8.51
C PHE A 32 -0.28 -0.50 -9.07
N LYS A 33 -0.56 0.28 -10.11
CA LYS A 33 -1.87 0.30 -10.78
C LYS A 33 -2.25 -1.09 -11.29
N ASP A 34 -1.34 -1.74 -12.01
CA ASP A 34 -1.59 -3.04 -12.63
C ASP A 34 -1.76 -4.16 -11.61
N ILE A 35 -0.99 -4.15 -10.52
CA ILE A 35 -1.09 -5.21 -9.50
C ILE A 35 -2.33 -5.03 -8.63
N PHE A 36 -2.72 -3.79 -8.32
CA PHE A 36 -3.90 -3.51 -7.51
C PHE A 36 -5.22 -3.66 -8.28
N SER A 37 -5.20 -3.61 -9.62
CA SER A 37 -6.37 -3.87 -10.44
C SER A 37 -6.64 -5.36 -10.69
N ARG A 38 -5.75 -6.27 -10.26
CA ARG A 38 -5.97 -7.71 -10.44
C ARG A 38 -7.14 -8.18 -9.59
N GLU A 39 -8.05 -8.94 -10.17
CA GLU A 39 -9.21 -9.51 -9.48
C GLU A 39 -8.81 -10.28 -8.22
N SER A 40 -7.77 -11.12 -8.31
CA SER A 40 -7.25 -11.86 -7.16
C SER A 40 -6.76 -10.95 -6.05
N PHE A 41 -6.20 -9.78 -6.38
CA PHE A 41 -5.77 -8.80 -5.39
C PHE A 41 -6.97 -8.06 -4.79
N ILE A 42 -7.92 -7.63 -5.61
CA ILE A 42 -9.16 -6.97 -5.16
C ILE A 42 -9.93 -7.86 -4.19
N ASN A 43 -10.03 -9.16 -4.48
CA ASN A 43 -10.78 -10.13 -3.67
C ASN A 43 -10.07 -10.52 -2.36
N THR A 44 -8.79 -10.16 -2.19
CA THR A 44 -7.98 -10.60 -1.04
C THR A 44 -7.24 -9.49 -0.29
N ARG A 45 -7.23 -8.25 -0.80
CA ARG A 45 -6.60 -7.12 -0.12
C ARG A 45 -7.33 -6.78 1.18
N ALA A 46 -6.58 -6.41 2.20
CA ALA A 46 -7.13 -5.87 3.45
C ALA A 46 -7.80 -4.50 3.21
N GLN A 47 -8.74 -4.12 4.07
CA GLN A 47 -9.25 -2.75 4.04
C GLN A 47 -8.14 -1.78 4.48
N PRO A 48 -8.12 -0.53 3.94
CA PRO A 48 -7.12 0.46 4.36
C PRO A 48 -7.07 0.67 5.87
N GLU A 49 -8.22 0.63 6.54
CA GLU A 49 -8.36 0.81 7.99
C GLU A 49 -7.66 -0.31 8.75
N ASP A 50 -7.85 -1.56 8.33
CA ASP A 50 -7.17 -2.74 8.93
C ASP A 50 -5.64 -2.63 8.81
N VAL A 51 -5.16 -2.09 7.68
CA VAL A 51 -3.73 -1.85 7.46
C VAL A 51 -3.22 -0.77 8.41
N ILE A 52 -3.95 0.33 8.57
CA ILE A 52 -3.57 1.43 9.46
C ILE A 52 -3.55 0.95 10.92
N GLU A 53 -4.62 0.29 11.38
CA GLU A 53 -4.73 -0.26 12.74
C GLU A 53 -3.62 -1.27 13.01
N GLY A 54 -3.36 -2.19 12.08
CA GLY A 54 -2.30 -3.20 12.21
C GLY A 54 -0.88 -2.64 12.25
N TRP A 55 -0.65 -1.42 11.74
CA TRP A 55 0.63 -0.72 11.82
C TRP A 55 0.73 0.26 13.00
N GLY A 56 -0.39 0.76 13.52
CA GLY A 56 -0.44 1.75 14.61
C GLY A 56 0.53 1.47 15.76
N PRO A 57 0.48 0.29 16.42
CA PRO A 57 1.36 -0.05 17.54
C PRO A 57 2.87 -0.05 17.20
N LYS A 58 3.23 -0.21 15.92
CA LYS A 58 4.64 -0.23 15.47
C LYS A 58 5.15 1.16 15.10
N VAL A 59 4.25 2.10 14.81
CA VAL A 59 4.59 3.45 14.37
C VAL A 59 4.54 4.43 15.52
N GLU A 60 3.55 4.29 16.40
CA GLU A 60 3.24 5.27 17.44
C GLU A 60 3.84 4.94 18.81
N GLY A 61 4.10 3.65 19.08
CA GLY A 61 4.69 3.19 20.35
C GLY A 61 3.66 3.08 21.47
#